data_AF-A0A9D8X9P5-F1
#
_entry.id   AF-A0A9D8X9P5-F1
#
_cell.length_a   1.000
_cell.length_b   1.000
_cell.length_c   1.000
_cell.angle_alpha   90.00
_cell.angle_beta   90.00
_cell.angle_gamma   90.00
#
_symmetry.space_group_name_H-M   'P 1'
#
loop_
_entity.id
_entity.type
_entity.pdbx_description
1 polymer ?
#
loop_
_entity_poly.entity_id
_entity_poly.type
_entity_poly.pdbx_seq_one_letter_code
_entity_poly.pdbx_strand_id
1 'polypeptide(L)' 'MATLSDSLVSSSARRLPIRVRPDLSAKKQRYLGKTYWIVKDPVGLKYYRFQEEEFAILHMLDGTLSL' A
#
# COMPACT_ATOMS: atom_id res chain seq x y z
N MET A 1 -7.11 23.09 -5.67
CA MET A 1 -7.89 22.83 -6.91
C MET A 1 -6.86 22.56 -7.99
N ALA A 2 -6.86 21.38 -8.62
CA ALA A 2 -5.82 20.99 -9.58
C ALA A 2 -5.89 21.86 -10.84
N THR A 3 -4.74 22.27 -11.37
CA THR A 3 -4.62 23.12 -12.56
C THR A 3 -4.41 22.28 -13.83
N LEU A 4 -4.57 22.91 -15.00
CA LEU A 4 -4.24 22.27 -16.28
C LEU A 4 -2.77 21.82 -16.31
N SER A 5 -1.87 22.65 -15.76
CA SER A 5 -0.44 22.34 -15.62
C SER A 5 -0.20 21.07 -14.81
N ASP A 6 -0.95 20.83 -13.73
CA ASP A 6 -0.85 19.59 -12.92
C ASP A 6 -1.30 18.34 -13.69
N SER A 7 -2.20 18.52 -14.67
CA SER A 7 -2.74 17.43 -15.49
C SER A 7 -1.84 17.08 -16.68
N LEU A 8 -0.99 18.02 -17.11
CA LEU A 8 0.01 17.82 -18.17
C LEU A 8 1.28 17.10 -17.66
N VAL A 9 1.44 16.96 -16.35
CA VAL A 9 2.51 16.15 -15.75
C VAL A 9 2.23 14.67 -15.98
N SER A 10 3.26 13.94 -16.44
CA SER A 10 3.21 12.48 -16.59
C SER A 10 2.67 11.81 -15.33
N SER A 11 1.84 10.77 -15.51
CA SER A 11 1.26 10.01 -14.40
C SER A 11 2.32 9.50 -13.40
N SER A 12 3.51 9.12 -13.90
CA SER A 12 4.63 8.64 -13.07
C SER A 12 5.34 9.74 -12.28
N ALA A 13 5.11 11.01 -12.61
CA ALA A 13 5.63 12.16 -11.86
C ALA A 13 4.59 12.72 -10.88
N ARG A 14 3.36 12.20 -10.88
CA ARG A 14 2.29 12.63 -9.98
C ARG A 14 2.36 11.86 -8.67
N ARG A 15 2.44 12.60 -7.56
CA ARG A 15 2.36 12.02 -6.22
C ARG A 15 0.98 11.43 -5.97
N LEU A 16 0.95 10.24 -5.38
CA LEU A 16 -0.26 9.57 -4.94
C LEU A 16 -0.54 9.97 -3.48
N PRO A 17 -1.61 10.73 -3.19
CA PRO A 17 -1.94 11.17 -1.84
C PRO A 17 -2.63 10.05 -1.02
N ILE A 18 -2.14 8.82 -1.15
CA ILE A 18 -2.67 7.64 -0.43
C ILE A 18 -1.69 7.24 0.67
N ARG A 19 -2.24 6.88 1.82
CA ARG A 19 -1.48 6.44 2.99
C ARG A 19 -2.01 5.13 3.52
N VAL A 20 -1.12 4.30 4.04
CA VAL A 20 -1.51 3.13 4.83
C VAL A 20 -2.31 3.57 6.05
N ARG A 21 -3.40 2.86 6.34
CA ARG A 21 -4.20 3.08 7.53
C ARG A 21 -3.44 2.60 8.78
N PRO A 22 -3.28 3.41 9.83
CA PRO A 22 -2.39 3.10 10.97
C PRO A 22 -2.91 2.00 11.91
N ASP A 23 -4.19 1.67 11.82
CA ASP A 23 -4.87 0.62 12.59
C ASP A 23 -4.74 -0.78 11.97
N LEU A 24 -4.14 -0.90 10.78
CA LEU A 24 -3.84 -2.20 10.18
C LEU A 24 -2.77 -2.91 11.02
N SER A 25 -2.98 -4.21 11.28
CA SER A 25 -1.98 -5.05 11.95
C SER A 25 -1.43 -6.09 10.98
N ALA A 26 -0.12 -6.34 11.04
CA ALA A 26 0.57 -7.26 10.15
C ALA A 26 1.39 -8.30 10.91
N LYS A 27 1.39 -9.55 10.45
CA LYS A 27 2.23 -10.62 11.01
C LYS A 27 2.78 -11.53 9.92
N LYS A 28 4.07 -11.87 9.99
CA LYS A 28 4.68 -12.92 9.15
C LYS A 28 4.15 -14.30 9.56
N GLN A 29 3.71 -15.08 8.58
CA GLN A 29 3.26 -16.46 8.76
C GLN A 29 3.76 -17.33 7.61
N ARG A 30 4.19 -18.56 7.93
CA ARG A 30 4.58 -19.55 6.93
C ARG A 30 3.40 -20.47 6.62
N TYR A 31 3.16 -20.70 5.34
CA TYR A 31 2.10 -21.58 4.84
C TYR A 31 2.59 -22.34 3.60
N LEU A 32 2.51 -23.66 3.63
CA LEU A 32 2.97 -24.55 2.55
C LEU A 32 4.39 -24.18 2.04
N GLY A 33 5.32 -23.98 2.98
CA GLY A 33 6.71 -23.65 2.68
C GLY A 33 6.99 -22.19 2.35
N LYS A 34 5.97 -21.38 2.00
CA LYS A 34 6.11 -19.96 1.64
C LYS A 34 5.80 -19.03 2.80
N THR A 35 6.50 -17.91 2.89
CA THR A 35 6.28 -16.87 3.90
C THR A 35 5.34 -15.80 3.34
N TYR A 36 4.34 -15.41 4.13
CA TYR A 36 3.40 -14.35 3.80
C TYR A 36 3.30 -13.36 4.96
N TRP A 37 3.01 -12.12 4.63
CA TRP A 37 2.49 -11.14 5.58
C TRP A 37 0.97 -11.22 5.61
N ILE A 38 0.41 -11.50 6.79
CA ILE A 38 -1.03 -11.48 7.03
C ILE A 38 -1.38 -10.09 7.57
N VAL A 39 -2.11 -9.31 6.77
CA VAL A 39 -2.59 -7.99 7.17
C VAL A 39 -4.06 -8.08 7.54
N LYS A 40 -4.42 -7.60 8.73
CA LYS A 40 -5.79 -7.58 9.24
C LYS A 40 -6.39 -6.19 9.08
N ASP A 41 -7.55 -6.12 8.44
CA ASP A 41 -8.35 -4.90 8.33
C ASP A 41 -9.53 -4.97 9.32
N PRO A 42 -9.48 -4.22 10.44
CA PRO A 42 -10.56 -4.22 11.43
C PRO A 42 -11.85 -3.55 10.95
N VAL A 43 -11.79 -2.67 9.95
CA VAL A 43 -12.96 -1.93 9.43
C VAL A 43 -13.63 -2.72 8.31
N GLY A 44 -12.85 -3.25 7.38
CA GLY A 44 -13.34 -4.04 6.25
C GLY A 44 -13.67 -5.49 6.62
N LEU A 45 -13.33 -5.94 7.82
CA LEU A 45 -13.46 -7.33 8.30
C LEU A 45 -12.78 -8.34 7.35
N LYS A 46 -11.59 -7.97 6.85
CA LYS A 46 -10.84 -8.74 5.84
C LYS A 46 -9.43 -9.05 6.29
N TYR A 47 -8.90 -10.12 5.70
CA TYR A 47 -7.52 -10.54 5.84
C TYR A 47 -6.88 -10.59 4.47
N TYR A 48 -5.69 -10.00 4.35
CA TYR A 48 -4.91 -9.99 3.13
C TYR A 48 -3.63 -10.80 3.34
N ARG A 49 -3.18 -11.46 2.28
CA ARG A 49 -1.92 -12.22 2.25
C ARG A 49 -1.01 -11.52 1.26
N PHE A 50 0.05 -10.91 1.76
CA PHE A 50 1.06 -10.25 0.94
C PHE A 50 2.33 -11.10 0.86
N GLN A 51 2.99 -11.09 -0.30
CA GLN A 51 4.41 -11.39 -0.42
C GLN A 51 5.24 -10.30 0.25
N GLU A 52 6.56 -10.51 0.33
CA GLU A 52 7.47 -9.56 0.95
C GLU A 52 7.50 -8.23 0.18
N GLU A 53 7.50 -8.29 -1.15
CA GLU A 53 7.52 -7.12 -2.03
C GLU A 53 6.21 -6.33 -1.96
N GLU A 54 5.07 -7.01 -1.94
CA GLU A 54 3.76 -6.37 -1.84
C GLU A 54 3.59 -5.65 -0.48
N PHE A 55 4.09 -6.27 0.60
CA PHE A 55 4.08 -5.66 1.92
C PHE A 55 5.04 -4.46 2.01
N ALA A 56 6.19 -4.52 1.32
CA ALA A 56 7.09 -3.38 1.20
C ALA A 56 6.43 -2.21 0.45
N ILE A 57 5.75 -2.50 -0.67
CA ILE A 57 4.97 -1.49 -1.42
C ILE A 57 3.87 -0.89 -0.55
N LEU A 58 3.17 -1.70 0.26
CA LEU A 58 2.19 -1.19 1.21
C LEU A 58 2.83 -0.13 2.11
N HIS A 59 3.95 -0.43 2.77
CA HIS A 59 4.65 0.51 3.66
C HIS A 59 5.24 1.74 2.97
N MET A 60 5.49 1.63 1.67
CA MET A 60 5.93 2.73 0.82
C MET A 60 4.81 3.77 0.60
N LEU A 61 3.53 3.40 0.72
CA LEU A 61 2.40 4.33 0.58
C LEU A 61 2.30 5.32 1.76
N ASP A 62 3.10 6.39 1.71
CA ASP A 62 3.20 7.46 2.70
C ASP A 62 2.55 8.80 2.25
N GLY A 63 1.97 8.81 1.05
CA GLY A 63 1.33 9.97 0.44
C GLY A 63 2.29 10.84 -0.39
N THR A 64 3.55 10.42 -0.56
CA THR A 64 4.57 11.16 -1.31
C THR A 64 5.08 10.45 -2.56
N LEU A 65 4.90 9.13 -2.63
CA LEU A 65 5.33 8.32 -3.76
C LEU A 65 4.51 8.54 -5.03
N SER A 66 5.14 8.28 -6.18
CA SER A 66 4.53 8.31 -7.51
C SER A 66 4.40 6.90 -8.09
N LEU A 67 3.54 6.76 -9.11
CA LEU A 67 3.22 5.48 -9.78
C LEU A 67 4.35 4.96 -10.68
#